data_AF-A0AAV1M9A4-F1
#
_entry.id   AF-A0AAV1M9A4-F1
#
_cell.length_a   1.000
_cell.length_b   1.000
_cell.length_c   1.000
_cell.angle_alpha   90.00
_cell.angle_beta   90.00
_cell.angle_gamma   90.00
#
_symmetry.space_group_name_H-M   'P 1'
#
loop_
_entity.id
_entity.type
_entity.pdbx_description
1 polymer ?
#
loop_
_entity_poly.entity_id
_entity_poly.type
_entity_poly.pdbx_seq_one_letter_code
_entity_poly.pdbx_strand_id
1 'polypeptide(L)'
;MSDVKPGKQETQKQMEPGFCSATCTDRACLQHNINKPEIKTSDIFATCNLPKRFEYPHIFNGYGCQQNSQHPLYRTTSSEYGWYPPGIHSVPSVYFPAGQVFTNRLAAAGMYRNYSLNTGMDPVGYS
;
A
#
# COMPACT_ATOMS: atom_id res chain seq x y z
N MET A 1 -52.90 -51.78 13.49
CA MET A 1 -53.02 -50.32 13.64
C MET A 1 -52.41 -49.97 14.99
N SER A 2 -51.12 -49.60 15.07
CA SER A 2 -50.58 -48.24 14.81
C SER A 2 -50.93 -47.32 16.01
N ASP A 3 -50.04 -46.69 16.77
CA ASP A 3 -48.65 -46.30 16.59
C ASP A 3 -47.96 -46.11 17.95
N VAL A 4 -46.77 -46.69 18.14
CA VAL A 4 -45.84 -46.28 19.20
C VAL A 4 -45.12 -45.04 18.70
N LYS A 5 -45.34 -43.88 19.33
CA LYS A 5 -44.61 -42.64 18.98
C LYS A 5 -43.13 -42.80 19.38
N PRO A 6 -42.18 -42.71 18.44
CA PRO A 6 -40.76 -42.70 18.79
C PRO A 6 -40.40 -41.37 19.46
N GLY A 7 -39.58 -41.46 20.52
CA GLY A 7 -39.06 -40.31 21.25
C GLY A 7 -38.21 -39.42 20.35
N LYS A 8 -38.38 -38.11 20.51
CA LYS A 8 -37.47 -37.11 19.94
C LYS A 8 -36.15 -37.18 20.71
N GLN A 9 -35.19 -37.93 20.17
CA GLN A 9 -33.79 -37.74 20.50
C GLN A 9 -33.29 -36.58 19.64
N GLU A 10 -33.35 -35.36 20.17
CA GLU A 10 -32.69 -34.20 19.56
C GLU A 10 -31.19 -34.27 19.88
N THR A 11 -30.51 -34.94 18.95
CA THR A 11 -29.16 -34.68 18.43
C THR A 11 -28.16 -34.13 19.44
N GLN A 12 -27.36 -35.03 20.02
CA GLN A 12 -26.01 -34.67 20.45
C GLN A 12 -25.24 -34.19 19.21
N LYS A 13 -25.11 -32.88 19.00
CA LYS A 13 -24.12 -32.35 18.05
C LYS A 13 -22.73 -32.61 18.64
N GLN A 14 -22.18 -33.76 18.31
CA GLN A 14 -20.77 -34.05 18.56
C GLN A 14 -19.92 -33.35 17.51
N MET A 15 -19.01 -32.52 18.03
CA MET A 15 -17.72 -32.06 17.50
C MET A 15 -17.71 -31.02 16.37
N GLU A 16 -17.24 -29.80 16.70
CA GLU A 16 -16.80 -28.80 15.71
C GLU A 16 -15.32 -28.47 15.94
N PRO A 17 -14.37 -29.15 15.28
CA PRO A 17 -13.00 -28.69 15.22
C PRO A 17 -12.89 -27.57 14.19
N GLY A 18 -12.66 -26.33 14.63
CA GLY A 18 -12.37 -25.27 13.68
C GLY A 18 -12.36 -23.87 14.24
N PHE A 19 -11.24 -23.46 14.84
CA PHE A 19 -10.82 -22.06 14.83
C PHE A 19 -9.37 -21.97 14.38
N CYS A 20 -9.19 -21.83 13.07
CA CYS A 20 -7.88 -21.73 12.43
C CYS A 20 -7.36 -20.29 12.50
N SER A 21 -7.00 -19.85 13.70
CA SER A 21 -5.94 -18.86 13.89
C SER A 21 -5.22 -19.21 15.19
N ALA A 22 -3.88 -19.12 15.20
CA ALA A 22 -3.03 -19.58 16.30
C ALA A 22 -3.31 -18.94 17.68
N THR A 23 -4.27 -18.00 17.76
CA THR A 23 -4.52 -17.16 18.93
C THR A 23 -6.00 -17.01 19.31
N CYS A 24 -6.97 -17.54 18.55
CA CYS A 24 -8.39 -17.36 18.87
C CYS A 24 -9.07 -18.66 19.31
N THR A 25 -9.73 -18.62 20.47
CA THR A 25 -10.43 -19.77 21.07
C THR A 25 -11.92 -19.81 20.71
N ASP A 26 -12.52 -18.67 20.34
CA ASP A 26 -13.95 -18.52 20.09
C ASP A 26 -14.28 -17.84 18.74
N ARG A 27 -15.49 -18.11 18.21
CA ARG A 27 -16.01 -17.53 16.97
C ARG A 27 -16.06 -16.01 16.96
N ALA A 28 -16.41 -15.41 18.08
CA ALA A 28 -16.42 -13.95 18.22
C ALA A 28 -15.00 -13.36 18.09
N CYS A 29 -14.01 -14.04 18.68
CA CYS A 29 -12.60 -13.61 18.61
C CYS A 29 -12.06 -13.71 17.18
N LEU A 30 -12.37 -14.78 16.44
CA LEU A 30 -11.99 -14.86 15.03
C LEU A 30 -12.65 -13.78 14.18
N GLN A 31 -13.95 -13.54 14.37
CA GLN A 31 -14.65 -12.47 13.66
C GLN A 31 -14.03 -11.10 13.95
N HIS A 32 -13.67 -10.84 15.20
CA HIS A 32 -12.96 -9.63 15.58
C HIS A 32 -11.58 -9.51 14.89
N ASN A 33 -10.80 -10.59 14.84
CA ASN A 33 -9.49 -10.59 14.18
C ASN A 33 -9.59 -10.39 12.67
N ILE A 34 -10.60 -10.99 12.01
CA ILE A 34 -10.84 -10.79 10.57
C ILE A 34 -11.26 -9.34 10.28
N ASN A 35 -12.08 -8.76 11.14
CA ASN A 35 -12.56 -7.38 10.98
C ASN A 35 -11.54 -6.35 11.46
N LYS A 36 -10.43 -6.77 12.09
CA LYS A 36 -9.41 -5.85 12.57
C LYS A 36 -8.78 -5.16 11.35
N PRO A 37 -8.69 -3.82 11.36
CA PRO A 37 -8.01 -3.12 10.27
C PRO A 37 -6.54 -3.53 10.22
N GLU A 38 -6.01 -3.60 9.01
CA GLU A 38 -4.60 -3.87 8.82
C GLU A 38 -3.73 -2.76 9.43
N ILE A 39 -2.56 -3.17 9.94
CA ILE A 39 -1.61 -2.29 10.59
C ILE A 39 -1.02 -1.33 9.56
N LYS A 40 -1.05 -0.04 9.89
CA LYS A 40 -0.47 1.03 9.06
C LYS A 40 0.88 1.44 9.61
N THR A 41 1.64 2.18 8.81
CA THR A 41 2.92 2.72 9.27
C THR A 41 2.75 3.79 10.33
N SER A 42 1.71 4.62 10.25
CA SER A 42 1.42 5.64 11.27
C SER A 42 1.01 5.06 12.63
N ASP A 43 0.53 3.80 12.66
CA ASP A 43 0.19 3.12 13.92
C ASP A 43 1.45 2.75 14.72
N ILE A 44 2.60 2.58 14.04
CA ILE A 44 3.87 2.15 14.66
C ILE A 44 4.85 3.33 14.80
N PHE A 45 4.87 4.24 13.82
CA PHE A 45 5.85 5.32 13.75
C PHE A 45 5.19 6.69 13.66
N ALA A 46 5.85 7.71 14.19
CA ALA A 46 5.48 9.10 13.93
C ALA A 46 5.76 9.43 12.45
N THR A 47 4.72 9.74 11.69
CA THR A 47 4.79 9.99 10.24
C THR A 47 4.36 11.41 9.88
N CYS A 48 4.90 11.94 8.79
CA CYS A 48 4.53 13.27 8.26
C CYS A 48 4.40 13.24 6.73
N ASN A 49 3.26 13.70 6.19
CA ASN A 49 2.99 13.80 4.75
C ASN A 49 3.24 12.49 3.97
N LEU A 50 2.97 11.34 4.59
CA LEU A 50 3.28 10.05 3.97
C LEU A 50 2.22 9.68 2.91
N PRO A 51 2.63 9.39 1.65
CA PRO A 51 1.73 8.88 0.63
C PRO A 51 1.05 7.58 1.06
N LYS A 52 -0.21 7.38 0.61
CA LYS A 52 -0.99 6.16 0.89
C LYS A 52 -0.21 4.87 0.57
N ARG A 53 0.60 4.87 -0.49
CA ARG A 53 1.41 3.71 -0.86
C ARG A 53 2.41 3.31 0.23
N PHE A 54 3.03 4.26 0.92
CA PHE A 54 3.96 3.97 2.01
C PHE A 54 3.23 3.76 3.33
N GLU A 55 2.05 4.36 3.48
CA GLU A 55 1.20 4.19 4.68
C GLU A 55 0.69 2.76 4.87
N TYR A 56 0.40 2.09 3.76
CA TYR A 56 -0.22 0.77 3.72
C TYR A 56 0.71 -0.25 3.04
N PRO A 57 1.47 -1.06 3.80
CA PRO A 57 2.45 -1.98 3.22
C PRO A 57 1.81 -3.06 2.33
N HIS A 58 0.54 -3.42 2.56
CA HIS A 58 -0.18 -4.40 1.73
C HIS A 58 -0.42 -3.94 0.28
N ILE A 59 -0.28 -2.65 -0.01
CA ILE A 59 -0.46 -2.12 -1.37
C ILE A 59 0.70 -2.53 -2.30
N PHE A 60 1.84 -2.92 -1.73
CA PHE A 60 2.99 -3.39 -2.50
C PHE A 60 2.74 -4.79 -3.07
N ASN A 61 2.56 -4.84 -4.39
CA ASN A 61 2.33 -6.05 -5.15
C ASN A 61 3.34 -6.19 -6.29
N GLY A 62 3.51 -7.41 -6.81
CA GLY A 62 4.36 -7.71 -7.96
C GLY A 62 5.80 -8.11 -7.62
N TYR A 63 6.10 -8.38 -6.35
CA TYR A 63 7.41 -8.83 -5.91
C TYR A 63 7.59 -10.33 -6.13
N GLY A 64 8.84 -10.77 -6.23
CA GLY A 64 9.17 -12.17 -6.56
C GLY A 64 8.49 -13.19 -5.63
N CYS A 65 8.41 -12.93 -4.32
CA CYS A 65 7.77 -13.82 -3.37
C CYS A 65 6.24 -13.97 -3.55
N GLN A 66 5.61 -13.06 -4.28
CA GLN A 66 4.16 -13.05 -4.55
C GLN A 66 3.82 -13.69 -5.91
N GLN A 67 4.71 -13.54 -6.89
CA GLN A 67 4.43 -13.86 -8.28
C GLN A 67 5.20 -15.08 -8.79
N ASN A 68 6.38 -15.34 -8.23
CA ASN A 68 7.30 -16.26 -8.87
C ASN A 68 7.00 -17.72 -8.49
N SER A 69 6.68 -18.51 -9.51
CA SER A 69 6.52 -19.98 -9.44
C SER A 69 7.75 -20.74 -9.94
N GLN A 70 8.90 -20.06 -10.04
CA GLN A 70 10.13 -20.65 -10.56
C GLN A 70 10.66 -21.71 -9.61
N HIS A 71 11.06 -22.83 -10.22
CA HIS A 71 11.61 -23.95 -9.49
C HIS A 71 12.88 -23.52 -8.71
N PRO A 72 12.99 -23.87 -7.41
CA PRO A 72 14.10 -23.44 -6.56
C PRO A 72 15.50 -23.73 -7.13
N LEU A 73 15.65 -24.84 -7.87
CA LEU A 73 16.93 -25.24 -8.49
C LEU A 73 17.42 -24.28 -9.59
N TYR A 74 16.51 -23.54 -10.25
CA TYR A 74 16.84 -22.64 -11.36
C TYR A 74 16.80 -21.17 -10.94
N ARG A 75 16.86 -20.88 -9.65
CA ARG A 75 16.91 -19.51 -9.13
C ARG A 75 18.32 -18.94 -9.26
N THR A 76 18.44 -17.79 -9.91
CA THR A 76 19.72 -17.07 -10.01
C THR A 76 19.85 -16.03 -8.88
N THR A 77 21.07 -15.60 -8.58
CA THR A 77 21.32 -14.52 -7.60
C THR A 77 20.66 -13.20 -8.02
N SER A 78 20.65 -12.88 -9.32
CA SER A 78 19.94 -11.71 -9.84
C SER A 78 18.43 -11.76 -9.57
N SER A 79 17.85 -12.96 -9.40
CA SER A 79 16.43 -13.15 -9.06
C SER A 79 16.10 -12.73 -7.63
N GLU A 80 17.11 -12.54 -6.77
CA GLU A 80 16.91 -12.11 -5.38
C GLU A 80 16.60 -10.62 -5.27
N TYR A 81 17.09 -9.81 -6.21
CA TYR A 81 16.76 -8.39 -6.26
C TYR A 81 15.26 -8.20 -6.54
N GLY A 82 14.59 -7.40 -5.71
CA GLY A 82 13.14 -7.20 -5.81
C GLY A 82 12.32 -8.44 -5.43
N TRP A 83 12.91 -9.41 -4.73
CA TRP A 83 12.15 -10.59 -4.31
C TRP A 83 11.11 -10.28 -3.23
N TYR A 84 11.45 -9.44 -2.25
CA TYR A 84 10.57 -9.10 -1.13
C TYR A 84 10.00 -7.67 -1.28
N PRO A 85 8.70 -7.46 -0.97
CA PRO A 85 8.12 -6.13 -0.91
C PRO A 85 8.68 -5.34 0.28
N PRO A 86 8.70 -4.00 0.19
CA PRO A 86 9.05 -3.16 1.32
C PRO A 86 7.99 -3.29 2.43
N GLY A 87 8.47 -3.46 3.67
CA GLY A 87 7.65 -3.45 4.88
C GLY A 87 7.68 -2.12 5.62
N ILE A 88 6.95 -2.05 6.73
CA ILE A 88 6.78 -0.86 7.58
C ILE A 88 8.13 -0.28 8.06
N HIS A 89 9.12 -1.13 8.30
CA HIS A 89 10.46 -0.73 8.76
C HIS A 89 11.41 -0.28 7.64
N SER A 90 11.02 -0.46 6.38
CA SER A 90 11.86 -0.12 5.21
C SER A 90 11.39 1.13 4.48
N VAL A 91 10.12 1.51 4.67
CA VAL A 91 9.55 2.73 4.08
C VAL A 91 9.91 3.97 4.92
N PRO A 92 9.98 5.16 4.32
CA PRO A 92 10.30 6.38 5.06
C PRO A 92 9.14 6.77 5.99
N SER A 93 9.46 7.38 7.13
CA SER A 93 8.44 7.97 8.02
C SER A 93 7.94 9.33 7.53
N VAL A 94 8.76 10.04 6.75
CA VAL A 94 8.46 11.39 6.27
C VAL A 94 8.75 11.50 4.78
N TYR A 95 7.86 12.17 4.04
CA TYR A 95 7.98 12.33 2.60
C TYR A 95 7.68 13.77 2.15
N PHE A 96 8.67 14.42 1.55
CA PHE A 96 8.56 15.79 1.01
C PHE A 96 8.91 15.79 -0.48
N PRO A 97 7.94 15.49 -1.37
CA PRO A 97 8.21 15.49 -2.80
C PRO A 97 8.37 16.92 -3.31
N ALA A 98 9.32 17.12 -4.22
CA ALA A 98 9.39 18.36 -4.98
C ALA A 98 8.23 18.41 -5.99
N GLY A 99 7.21 19.22 -5.71
CA GLY A 99 6.09 19.42 -6.61
C GLY A 99 6.51 20.19 -7.87
N GLN A 100 6.28 19.61 -9.05
CA GLN A 100 6.61 20.25 -10.34
C GLN A 100 5.43 21.06 -10.93
N VAL A 101 4.42 21.41 -10.13
CA VAL A 101 3.19 22.04 -10.63
C VAL A 101 3.48 23.38 -11.32
N PHE A 102 4.32 24.23 -10.72
CA PHE A 102 4.69 25.51 -11.31
C PHE A 102 5.49 25.32 -12.60
N THR A 103 6.55 24.51 -12.55
CA THR A 103 7.41 24.24 -13.71
C THR A 103 6.62 23.63 -14.87
N ASN A 104 5.71 22.70 -14.60
CA ASN A 104 4.87 22.08 -15.63
C ASN A 104 3.95 23.10 -16.30
N ARG A 105 3.36 24.02 -15.52
CA ARG A 105 2.54 25.12 -16.05
C ARG A 105 3.38 26.07 -16.92
N LEU A 106 4.58 26.42 -16.46
CA LEU A 106 5.50 27.26 -17.22
C LEU A 106 5.96 26.58 -18.51
N ALA A 107 6.31 25.30 -18.46
CA ALA A 107 6.72 24.52 -19.61
C ALA A 107 5.60 24.42 -20.66
N ALA A 108 4.35 24.27 -20.22
CA ALA A 108 3.19 24.27 -21.11
C ALA A 108 2.95 25.61 -21.82
N ALA A 109 3.42 26.73 -21.26
CA ALA A 109 3.33 28.06 -21.88
C ALA A 109 4.37 28.27 -23.01
N GLY A 110 5.36 27.38 -23.14
CA GLY A 110 6.37 27.42 -24.20
C GLY A 110 7.56 28.34 -23.91
N MET A 111 8.41 28.52 -24.93
CA MET A 111 9.61 29.35 -24.80
C MET A 111 9.26 30.83 -24.73
N TYR A 112 9.86 31.54 -23.76
CA TYR A 112 9.73 32.99 -23.66
C TYR A 112 10.17 33.68 -24.94
N ARG A 113 9.42 34.71 -25.36
CA ARG A 113 9.77 35.61 -26.46
C ARG A 113 9.60 37.06 -26.01
N ASN A 114 10.57 37.88 -26.33
CA ASN A 114 10.49 39.32 -26.09
C ASN A 114 9.76 39.99 -27.27
N TYR A 115 8.65 40.66 -26.98
CA TYR A 115 7.87 41.46 -27.93
C TYR A 115 7.78 42.93 -27.50
N SER A 116 8.71 43.40 -26.63
CA SER A 116 8.73 44.78 -26.17
C SER A 116 9.43 45.70 -27.19
N LEU A 117 9.06 46.98 -27.20
CA LEU A 117 9.74 48.01 -27.97
C LEU A 117 10.85 48.66 -27.13
N ASN A 118 11.97 48.99 -27.77
CA ASN A 118 13.00 49.83 -27.15
C ASN A 118 12.45 51.25 -27.00
N THR A 119 12.28 51.70 -25.77
CA THR A 119 11.79 53.05 -25.42
C THR A 119 12.78 53.84 -24.57
N GLY A 120 13.97 53.29 -24.34
CA GLY A 120 15.06 54.00 -23.67
C GLY A 120 15.50 55.18 -24.51
N MET A 121 15.65 56.35 -23.88
CA MET A 121 16.30 57.50 -24.50
C MET A 121 17.78 57.17 -24.73
N ASP A 122 18.29 57.49 -25.91
CA ASP A 122 19.70 57.32 -26.19
C ASP A 122 20.55 58.17 -25.23
N PRO A 123 21.67 57.64 -24.71
CA PRO A 123 22.52 58.38 -23.81
C PRO A 123 23.10 59.61 -24.51
N VAL A 124 23.11 60.75 -23.81
CA VAL A 124 23.70 62.02 -24.26
C VAL A 124 25.23 61.91 -24.23
N GLY A 125 25.81 61.17 -25.18
CA GLY A 125 27.23 60.83 -25.11
C GLY A 125 27.86 60.36 -26.40
N TYR A 126 27.61 61.06 -27.51
CA TYR A 126 28.54 61.14 -28.65
C TYR A 126 28.47 62.53 -29.30
N SER A 127 29.27 63.46 -28.78
CA SER A 127 29.79 64.65 -29.46
C SER A 127 30.93 65.21 -28.63
#